data_AF-A0A9X6RKC9-F1
#
_entry.id   AF-A0A9X6RKC9-F1
#
_cell.length_a   1.000
_cell.length_b   1.000
_cell.length_c   1.000
_cell.angle_alpha   90.00
_cell.angle_beta   90.00
_cell.angle_gamma   90.00
#
_symmetry.space_group_name_H-M   'P 1'
#
loop_
_entity.id
_entity.type
_entity.pdbx_description
1 polymer ?
#
loop_
_entity_poly.entity_id
_entity_poly.type
_entity_poly.pdbx_seq_one_letter_code
_entity_poly.pdbx_strand_id
1 'polypeptide(L)'
;MRLLAEWNMLMITTVGSDGALLSNKAISPTWVSTCSVNMGPISTMAKNVLSHFKWNNAVLLHDLSSVAGYVMARNSLLGMAKLDLISINSSKSTNFTAELQHFKSISRILIIMCHGDILRKIMLQAYGFNMTNGEYVYIPVMWFSFGKMMPPYTWNYNDSDDVAAREAFRSVLLISSVEDIFYLPPEASREVLNTPYRAPWNQIYPASEYPIAWQGSTIAAFQILGLLLNQTLNAESSFGFGSAGRQLARKFFNQTFNLGYLAVQFSQYGERLMPEILRDMDPETGMMKPVMRQSARDTSELQVILPIDWGRPKWFDSAEAPPDTPTCGFNGDRCIKNIYSGAEFWGPIVGVALLICCILLIVWAWLKAFRSSYTDITDVWLDRGSLRPSRIDRLRGLRAVSTNVIAYSLTRSWVIDGKPRDPVVLDSNLRMIGSNLFS
;
A
#
# COMPACT_ATOMS: atom_id res chain seq x y z
N MET A 1 -12.10 -7.83 -34.11
CA MET A 1 -13.18 -8.26 -33.18
C MET A 1 -14.57 -7.99 -33.73
N ARG A 2 -14.99 -6.74 -33.96
CA ARG A 2 -16.36 -6.41 -34.42
C ARG A 2 -16.78 -7.15 -35.70
N LEU A 3 -15.90 -7.20 -36.70
CA LEU A 3 -16.19 -7.92 -37.96
C LEU A 3 -16.55 -9.40 -37.77
N LEU A 4 -15.81 -10.11 -36.91
CA LEU A 4 -16.08 -11.53 -36.63
C LEU A 4 -17.36 -11.72 -35.80
N ALA A 5 -17.72 -10.74 -34.96
CA ALA A 5 -18.99 -10.75 -34.26
C ALA A 5 -20.18 -10.55 -35.20
N GLU A 6 -20.04 -9.68 -36.21
CA GLU A 6 -21.06 -9.46 -37.26
C GLU A 6 -21.23 -10.69 -38.16
N TRP A 7 -20.12 -11.31 -38.57
CA TRP A 7 -20.16 -12.56 -39.34
C TRP A 7 -20.48 -13.79 -38.48
N ASN A 8 -20.72 -13.60 -37.19
CA ASN A 8 -20.97 -14.66 -36.22
C ASN A 8 -19.94 -15.81 -36.32
N MET A 9 -18.65 -15.46 -36.34
CA MET A 9 -17.54 -16.41 -36.38
C MET A 9 -16.84 -16.44 -35.02
N LEU A 10 -16.52 -17.65 -34.55
CA LEU A 10 -15.76 -17.85 -33.31
C LEU A 10 -14.36 -17.24 -33.48
N MET A 11 -13.96 -16.41 -32.53
CA MET A 11 -12.60 -15.87 -32.44
C MET A 11 -11.94 -16.43 -31.19
N ILE A 12 -10.83 -17.17 -31.37
CA ILE A 12 -9.98 -17.62 -30.26
C ILE A 12 -8.66 -16.86 -30.33
N THR A 13 -8.36 -16.03 -29.32
CA THR A 13 -7.05 -15.37 -29.22
C THR A 13 -6.11 -16.15 -28.33
N THR A 14 -4.85 -16.23 -28.75
CA THR A 14 -3.80 -16.98 -28.04
C THR A 14 -2.73 -16.06 -27.44
N VAL A 15 -2.70 -14.79 -27.87
CA VAL A 15 -1.80 -13.74 -27.39
C VAL A 15 -2.59 -12.47 -27.16
N GLY A 16 -2.45 -11.90 -25.96
CA GLY A 16 -3.11 -10.68 -25.56
C GLY A 16 -4.63 -10.86 -25.39
N SER A 17 -5.13 -10.52 -24.22
CA SER A 17 -6.56 -10.32 -24.01
C SER A 17 -6.77 -9.08 -23.16
N ASP A 18 -7.56 -8.16 -23.71
CA ASP A 18 -8.18 -7.11 -22.91
C ASP A 18 -9.40 -7.73 -22.21
N GLY A 19 -9.24 -8.07 -20.93
CA GLY A 19 -10.29 -8.72 -20.15
C GLY A 19 -11.56 -7.86 -20.02
N ALA A 20 -11.45 -6.53 -20.03
CA ALA A 20 -12.60 -5.64 -19.97
C ALA A 20 -13.41 -5.69 -21.27
N LEU A 21 -12.73 -5.66 -22.42
CA LEU A 21 -13.39 -5.82 -23.72
C LEU A 21 -13.95 -7.24 -23.90
N LEU A 22 -13.17 -8.27 -23.53
CA LEU A 22 -13.56 -9.68 -23.71
C LEU A 22 -14.76 -10.05 -22.84
N SER A 23 -14.81 -9.56 -21.60
CA SER A 23 -15.93 -9.81 -20.68
C SER A 23 -17.22 -9.12 -21.12
N ASN A 24 -17.14 -8.04 -21.90
CA ASN A 24 -18.30 -7.38 -22.47
C ASN A 24 -18.87 -8.16 -23.67
N LYS A 25 -19.69 -9.17 -23.39
CA LYS A 25 -20.34 -10.01 -24.41
C LYS A 25 -21.39 -9.30 -25.27
N ALA A 26 -21.77 -8.06 -24.94
CA ALA A 26 -22.55 -7.24 -25.87
C ALA A 26 -21.69 -6.79 -27.07
N ILE A 27 -20.39 -6.55 -26.86
CA ILE A 27 -19.46 -6.07 -27.89
C ILE A 27 -18.66 -7.22 -28.51
N SER A 28 -18.30 -8.24 -27.71
CA SER A 28 -17.48 -9.37 -28.16
C SER A 28 -18.17 -10.74 -27.92
N PRO A 29 -19.36 -10.98 -28.49
CA PRO A 29 -20.17 -12.16 -28.20
C PRO A 29 -19.56 -13.48 -28.72
N THR A 30 -18.64 -13.42 -29.68
CA THR A 30 -17.99 -14.60 -30.30
C THR A 30 -16.52 -14.77 -29.88
N TRP A 31 -16.01 -13.89 -29.01
CA TRP A 31 -14.60 -13.89 -28.63
C TRP A 31 -14.37 -14.70 -27.36
N VAL A 32 -13.39 -15.60 -27.42
CA VAL A 32 -12.80 -16.33 -26.28
C VAL A 32 -11.27 -16.23 -26.35
N SER A 33 -10.59 -16.44 -25.22
CA SER A 33 -9.12 -16.35 -25.16
C SER A 33 -8.53 -17.54 -24.43
N THR A 34 -7.58 -18.23 -25.06
CA THR A 34 -6.74 -19.28 -24.45
C THR A 34 -5.39 -18.73 -23.98
N CYS A 35 -5.21 -17.41 -24.07
CA CYS A 35 -3.97 -16.74 -23.71
C CYS A 35 -3.57 -17.08 -22.26
N SER A 36 -2.33 -17.51 -22.10
CA SER A 36 -1.69 -17.85 -20.82
C SER A 36 -1.05 -16.63 -20.14
N VAL A 37 -1.28 -15.44 -20.69
CA VAL A 37 -0.74 -14.18 -20.19
C VAL A 37 -1.85 -13.13 -20.24
N ASN A 38 -2.31 -12.71 -19.07
CA ASN A 38 -3.44 -11.80 -18.92
C ASN A 38 -3.12 -10.75 -17.86
N MET A 39 -3.39 -9.49 -18.20
CA MET A 39 -3.06 -8.35 -17.36
C MET A 39 -4.03 -8.19 -16.19
N GLY A 40 -5.27 -8.65 -16.35
CA GLY A 40 -6.31 -8.55 -15.32
C GLY A 40 -5.93 -9.32 -14.05
N PRO A 41 -5.72 -10.66 -14.10
CA PRO A 41 -5.37 -11.47 -12.94
C PRO A 41 -4.15 -10.97 -12.18
N ILE A 42 -3.10 -10.58 -12.89
CA ILE A 42 -1.87 -10.02 -12.32
C ILE A 42 -2.12 -8.69 -11.60
N SER A 43 -2.92 -7.81 -12.20
CA SER A 43 -3.25 -6.52 -11.60
C SER A 43 -4.17 -6.70 -10.39
N THR A 44 -5.07 -7.69 -10.42
CA THR A 44 -5.89 -8.11 -9.27
C THR A 44 -5.02 -8.65 -8.14
N MET A 45 -4.02 -9.48 -8.46
CA MET A 45 -3.05 -9.98 -7.49
C MET A 45 -2.31 -8.83 -6.81
N ALA A 46 -1.79 -7.86 -7.57
CA ALA A 46 -1.09 -6.70 -7.01
C ALA A 46 -2.01 -5.89 -6.06
N LYS A 47 -3.25 -5.60 -6.47
CA LYS A 47 -4.25 -4.91 -5.64
C LYS A 47 -4.60 -5.69 -4.36
N ASN A 48 -4.73 -7.01 -4.46
CA ASN A 48 -5.04 -7.85 -3.31
C ASN A 48 -3.86 -7.98 -2.35
N VAL A 49 -2.62 -7.98 -2.84
CA VAL A 49 -1.42 -7.90 -1.99
C VAL A 49 -1.40 -6.61 -1.17
N LEU A 50 -1.65 -5.46 -1.81
CA LEU A 50 -1.77 -4.18 -1.09
C LEU A 50 -2.86 -4.24 0.00
N SER A 51 -4.02 -4.79 -0.35
CA SER A 51 -5.16 -4.91 0.57
C SER A 51 -4.87 -5.84 1.75
N HIS A 52 -4.23 -6.98 1.49
CA HIS A 52 -3.89 -7.99 2.50
C HIS A 52 -2.95 -7.43 3.57
N PHE A 53 -1.92 -6.66 3.16
CA PHE A 53 -0.98 -6.02 4.07
C PHE A 53 -1.42 -4.65 4.58
N LYS A 54 -2.64 -4.19 4.21
CA LYS A 54 -3.19 -2.88 4.56
C LYS A 54 -2.29 -1.71 4.12
N TRP A 55 -1.61 -1.88 2.99
CA TRP A 55 -0.82 -0.82 2.36
C TRP A 55 -1.74 0.07 1.53
N ASN A 56 -1.92 1.31 1.99
CA ASN A 56 -2.76 2.33 1.36
C ASN A 56 -1.94 3.37 0.59
N ASN A 57 -0.62 3.40 0.80
CA ASN A 57 0.30 4.33 0.18
C ASN A 57 1.39 3.60 -0.60
N ALA A 58 1.11 3.28 -1.86
CA ALA A 58 2.04 2.59 -2.76
C ALA A 58 2.26 3.39 -4.04
N VAL A 59 3.43 3.20 -4.64
CA VAL A 59 3.86 3.84 -5.88
C VAL A 59 3.93 2.80 -6.99
N LEU A 60 3.51 3.17 -8.19
CA LEU A 60 3.68 2.38 -9.39
C LEU A 60 4.81 2.98 -10.23
N LEU A 61 5.87 2.21 -10.45
CA LEU A 61 6.93 2.55 -11.39
C LEU A 61 6.70 1.81 -12.72
N HIS A 62 6.74 2.54 -13.83
CA HIS A 62 6.59 1.99 -15.17
C HIS A 62 7.74 2.45 -16.09
N ASP A 63 8.42 1.50 -16.73
CA ASP A 63 9.43 1.81 -17.73
C ASP A 63 8.82 1.91 -19.13
N LEU A 64 8.90 3.12 -19.70
CA LEU A 64 8.39 3.46 -21.03
C LEU A 64 9.09 2.70 -22.16
N SER A 65 10.26 2.11 -21.89
CA SER A 65 11.01 1.28 -22.84
C SER A 65 10.57 -0.20 -22.81
N SER A 66 9.63 -0.55 -21.93
CA SER A 66 9.17 -1.92 -21.76
C SER A 66 8.12 -2.33 -22.79
N VAL A 67 7.94 -3.64 -22.95
CA VAL A 67 6.93 -4.19 -23.86
C VAL A 67 5.51 -3.74 -23.52
N ALA A 68 4.65 -3.63 -24.55
CA ALA A 68 3.32 -3.04 -24.46
C ALA A 68 2.38 -3.67 -23.41
N GLY A 69 2.63 -4.92 -22.99
CA GLY A 69 1.88 -5.54 -21.90
C GLY A 69 1.98 -4.77 -20.58
N TYR A 70 3.11 -4.11 -20.28
CA TYR A 70 3.29 -3.37 -19.03
C TYR A 70 2.42 -2.11 -19.02
N VAL A 71 2.18 -1.50 -20.18
CA VAL A 71 1.23 -0.39 -20.33
C VAL A 71 -0.19 -0.86 -20.02
N MET A 72 -0.57 -2.05 -20.49
CA MET A 72 -1.89 -2.62 -20.21
C MET A 72 -2.06 -2.98 -18.73
N ALA A 73 -1.06 -3.64 -18.12
CA ALA A 73 -1.04 -3.92 -16.68
C ALA A 73 -1.10 -2.62 -15.85
N ARG A 74 -0.32 -1.60 -16.24
CA ARG A 74 -0.32 -0.28 -15.58
C ARG A 74 -1.71 0.33 -15.57
N ASN A 75 -2.35 0.39 -16.74
CA ASN A 75 -3.68 0.97 -16.87
C ASN A 75 -4.72 0.16 -16.08
N SER A 76 -4.62 -1.18 -16.11
CA SER A 76 -5.50 -2.06 -15.34
C SER A 76 -5.35 -1.81 -13.84
N LEU A 77 -4.13 -1.76 -13.31
CA LEU A 77 -3.86 -1.54 -11.89
C LEU A 77 -4.27 -0.13 -11.44
N LEU A 78 -3.97 0.92 -12.22
CA LEU A 78 -4.41 2.29 -11.91
C LEU A 78 -5.94 2.44 -11.92
N GLY A 79 -6.65 1.59 -12.67
CA GLY A 79 -8.11 1.52 -12.63
C GLY A 79 -8.67 0.84 -11.38
N MET A 80 -7.85 0.11 -10.63
CA MET A 80 -8.27 -0.68 -9.46
C MET A 80 -7.73 -0.16 -8.11
N ALA A 81 -6.64 0.60 -8.13
CA ALA A 81 -5.98 1.14 -6.95
C ALA A 81 -5.50 2.57 -7.18
N LYS A 82 -5.59 3.40 -6.14
CA LYS A 82 -5.02 4.76 -6.16
C LYS A 82 -3.52 4.67 -5.87
N LEU A 83 -2.69 4.95 -6.88
CA LEU A 83 -1.24 4.87 -6.81
C LEU A 83 -0.62 6.12 -7.44
N ASP A 84 0.49 6.59 -6.86
CA ASP A 84 1.31 7.59 -7.52
C ASP A 84 2.14 6.92 -8.63
N LEU A 85 2.22 7.55 -9.80
CA LEU A 85 2.89 6.98 -10.97
C LEU A 85 4.25 7.64 -11.19
N ILE A 86 5.30 6.84 -11.20
CA ILE A 86 6.65 7.21 -11.65
C ILE A 86 6.90 6.55 -13.00
N SER A 87 7.30 7.34 -14.00
CA SER A 87 7.67 6.82 -15.32
C SER A 87 9.17 6.99 -15.57
N ILE A 88 9.84 5.90 -15.93
CA ILE A 88 11.26 5.91 -16.32
C ILE A 88 11.41 5.58 -17.80
N ASN A 89 12.60 5.85 -18.36
CA ASN A 89 12.95 5.39 -19.70
C ASN A 89 14.37 4.78 -19.66
N SER A 90 14.41 3.46 -19.44
CA SER A 90 15.66 2.70 -19.32
C SER A 90 16.53 2.70 -20.59
N SER A 91 15.93 2.94 -21.76
CA SER A 91 16.68 3.06 -23.03
C SER A 91 17.50 4.37 -23.11
N LYS A 92 17.12 5.40 -22.33
CA LYS A 92 17.83 6.69 -22.28
C LYS A 92 18.81 6.78 -21.11
N SER A 93 18.44 6.27 -19.96
CA SER A 93 19.25 6.31 -18.74
C SER A 93 18.93 5.13 -17.85
N THR A 94 19.96 4.54 -17.26
CA THR A 94 19.83 3.53 -16.21
C THR A 94 20.18 4.07 -14.83
N ASN A 95 20.31 5.40 -14.68
CA ASN A 95 20.40 6.06 -13.39
C ASN A 95 18.98 6.44 -12.94
N PHE A 96 18.55 5.88 -11.81
CA PHE A 96 17.21 6.03 -11.23
C PHE A 96 17.24 6.81 -9.91
N THR A 97 18.29 7.60 -9.68
CA THR A 97 18.51 8.31 -8.41
C THR A 97 17.35 9.25 -8.07
N ALA A 98 16.89 10.05 -9.03
CA ALA A 98 15.82 11.01 -8.81
C ALA A 98 14.50 10.30 -8.47
N GLU A 99 14.21 9.20 -9.16
CA GLU A 99 13.00 8.40 -8.97
C GLU A 99 13.00 7.66 -7.65
N LEU A 100 14.14 7.08 -7.24
CA LEU A 100 14.28 6.43 -5.93
C LEU A 100 14.23 7.44 -4.79
N GLN A 101 14.82 8.62 -4.95
CA GLN A 101 14.71 9.71 -3.96
C GLN A 101 13.26 10.19 -3.82
N HIS A 102 12.56 10.36 -4.94
CA HIS A 102 11.15 10.72 -4.92
C HIS A 102 10.31 9.64 -4.24
N PHE A 103 10.47 8.37 -4.64
CA PHE A 103 9.81 7.22 -4.01
C PHE A 103 10.05 7.19 -2.48
N LYS A 104 11.31 7.35 -2.05
CA LYS A 104 11.68 7.42 -0.63
C LYS A 104 10.94 8.51 0.15
N SER A 105 10.63 9.63 -0.50
CA SER A 105 9.92 10.75 0.13
C SER A 105 8.41 10.54 0.28
N ILE A 106 7.82 9.60 -0.48
CA ILE A 106 6.35 9.44 -0.54
C ILE A 106 5.84 8.07 -0.15
N SER A 107 6.64 6.99 -0.21
CA SER A 107 6.15 5.63 0.08
C SER A 107 7.28 4.69 0.53
N ARG A 108 6.89 3.48 0.96
CA ARG A 108 7.77 2.32 1.20
C ARG A 108 7.42 1.12 0.32
N ILE A 109 6.36 1.20 -0.47
CA ILE A 109 5.88 0.09 -1.31
C ILE A 109 5.94 0.51 -2.78
N LEU A 110 6.78 -0.16 -3.57
CA LEU A 110 6.97 0.14 -4.99
C LEU A 110 6.56 -1.04 -5.86
N ILE A 111 5.47 -0.90 -6.62
CA ILE A 111 5.10 -1.85 -7.67
C ILE A 111 5.87 -1.50 -8.93
N ILE A 112 6.52 -2.48 -9.57
CA ILE A 112 7.46 -2.24 -10.68
C ILE A 112 7.00 -2.95 -11.95
N MET A 113 6.86 -2.19 -13.03
CA MET A 113 6.54 -2.64 -14.37
C MET A 113 7.70 -2.33 -15.33
N CYS A 114 8.71 -3.19 -15.30
CA CYS A 114 9.88 -3.14 -16.19
C CYS A 114 10.45 -4.55 -16.42
N HIS A 115 11.37 -4.70 -17.37
CA HIS A 115 12.12 -5.94 -17.58
C HIS A 115 13.01 -6.33 -16.38
N GLY A 116 13.36 -7.61 -16.27
CA GLY A 116 14.11 -8.16 -15.13
C GLY A 116 15.54 -7.63 -14.99
N ASP A 117 16.21 -7.30 -16.09
CA ASP A 117 17.54 -6.68 -16.10
C ASP A 117 17.49 -5.23 -15.60
N ILE A 118 16.43 -4.50 -15.93
CA ILE A 118 16.18 -3.15 -15.41
C ILE A 118 15.83 -3.19 -13.92
N LEU A 119 15.03 -4.17 -13.49
CA LEU A 119 14.77 -4.40 -12.06
C LEU A 119 16.08 -4.57 -11.29
N ARG A 120 17.00 -5.41 -11.76
CA ARG A 120 18.29 -5.62 -11.08
C ARG A 120 19.06 -4.31 -10.88
N LYS A 121 19.09 -3.43 -11.90
CA LYS A 121 19.74 -2.12 -11.81
C LYS A 121 19.05 -1.17 -10.82
N ILE A 122 17.71 -1.20 -10.75
CA ILE A 122 16.94 -0.45 -9.74
C ILE A 122 17.30 -0.94 -8.34
N MET A 123 17.31 -2.27 -8.14
CA MET A 123 17.60 -2.88 -6.83
C MET A 123 19.03 -2.59 -6.35
N LEU A 124 20.03 -2.60 -7.24
CA LEU A 124 21.41 -2.23 -6.90
C LEU A 124 21.53 -0.76 -6.44
N GLN A 125 20.82 0.17 -7.10
CA GLN A 125 20.80 1.57 -6.67
C GLN A 125 20.03 1.75 -5.35
N ALA A 126 18.91 1.05 -5.18
CA ALA A 126 18.18 1.02 -3.92
C ALA A 126 19.04 0.52 -2.76
N TYR A 127 19.84 -0.53 -3.00
CA TYR A 127 20.82 -1.04 -2.03
C TYR A 127 21.85 0.04 -1.66
N GLY A 128 22.41 0.73 -2.65
CA GLY A 128 23.33 1.85 -2.44
C GLY A 128 22.73 3.03 -1.64
N PHE A 129 21.41 3.22 -1.69
CA PHE A 129 20.69 4.23 -0.90
C PHE A 129 20.15 3.72 0.45
N ASN A 130 20.54 2.52 0.87
CA ASN A 130 20.04 1.84 2.07
C ASN A 130 18.50 1.71 2.07
N MET A 131 17.92 1.47 0.89
CA MET A 131 16.48 1.27 0.68
C MET A 131 16.12 -0.20 0.51
N THR A 132 16.94 -1.11 1.04
CA THR A 132 16.72 -2.58 1.05
C THR A 132 16.98 -3.15 2.46
N ASN A 133 16.75 -2.32 3.48
CA ASN A 133 17.01 -2.60 4.90
C ASN A 133 15.80 -3.21 5.62
N GLY A 134 14.79 -3.63 4.87
CA GLY A 134 13.52 -4.16 5.35
C GLY A 134 12.48 -3.13 5.79
N GLU A 135 12.70 -1.85 5.49
CA GLU A 135 11.64 -0.83 5.50
C GLU A 135 10.89 -0.71 4.16
N TYR A 136 11.47 -1.20 3.06
CA TYR A 136 10.95 -1.02 1.70
C TYR A 136 10.59 -2.37 1.09
N VAL A 137 9.56 -2.38 0.25
CA VAL A 137 9.11 -3.56 -0.49
C VAL A 137 9.01 -3.21 -1.96
N TYR A 138 9.60 -4.04 -2.80
CA TYR A 138 9.59 -3.91 -4.25
C TYR A 138 8.79 -5.07 -4.85
N ILE A 139 7.75 -4.76 -5.61
CA ILE A 139 6.78 -5.73 -6.13
C ILE A 139 6.83 -5.71 -7.66
N PRO A 140 7.85 -6.35 -8.28
CA PRO A 140 7.90 -6.50 -9.71
C PRO A 140 6.84 -7.48 -10.21
N VAL A 141 6.34 -7.19 -11.40
CA VAL A 141 5.39 -8.05 -12.12
C VAL A 141 6.11 -8.79 -13.24
N MET A 142 6.21 -10.11 -13.13
CA MET A 142 6.74 -11.00 -14.16
C MET A 142 5.62 -11.80 -14.81
N TRP A 143 5.59 -11.85 -16.13
CA TRP A 143 4.65 -12.72 -16.84
C TRP A 143 5.29 -14.09 -17.11
N PHE A 144 6.41 -14.05 -17.82
CA PHE A 144 7.24 -15.19 -18.20
C PHE A 144 8.56 -14.63 -18.73
N SER A 145 9.61 -15.45 -18.70
CA SER A 145 10.92 -15.10 -19.23
C SER A 145 11.20 -15.86 -20.52
N PHE A 146 11.77 -15.17 -21.51
CA PHE A 146 12.30 -15.79 -22.73
C PHE A 146 13.31 -14.88 -23.41
N GLY A 147 14.52 -15.42 -23.58
CA GLY A 147 15.61 -14.76 -24.29
C GLY A 147 15.91 -13.33 -23.82
N LYS A 148 16.37 -12.51 -24.77
CA LYS A 148 16.68 -11.10 -24.54
C LYS A 148 15.44 -10.20 -24.53
N MET A 149 14.32 -10.65 -25.09
CA MET A 149 13.09 -9.86 -25.17
C MET A 149 12.41 -9.73 -23.80
N MET A 150 12.41 -10.81 -23.01
CA MET A 150 11.91 -10.82 -21.63
C MET A 150 12.97 -11.47 -20.74
N PRO A 151 14.00 -10.71 -20.33
CA PRO A 151 15.06 -11.21 -19.46
C PRO A 151 14.52 -11.76 -18.13
N PRO A 152 15.19 -12.75 -17.52
CA PRO A 152 14.75 -13.32 -16.26
C PRO A 152 14.82 -12.30 -15.11
N TYR A 153 13.90 -12.45 -14.16
CA TYR A 153 13.88 -11.71 -12.90
C TYR A 153 14.81 -12.39 -11.91
N THR A 154 16.11 -12.14 -12.03
CA THR A 154 17.15 -12.79 -11.24
C THR A 154 18.16 -11.76 -10.71
N TRP A 155 18.70 -12.04 -9.53
CA TRP A 155 19.82 -11.29 -8.96
C TRP A 155 21.16 -11.72 -9.58
N ASN A 156 21.27 -12.97 -10.04
CA ASN A 156 22.52 -13.57 -10.50
C ASN A 156 22.78 -13.32 -11.98
N TYR A 157 23.79 -12.51 -12.29
CA TYR A 157 24.27 -12.22 -13.64
C TYR A 157 25.70 -12.72 -13.88
N ASN A 158 26.30 -13.42 -12.91
CA ASN A 158 27.71 -13.82 -12.86
C ASN A 158 28.66 -12.61 -13.00
N ASP A 159 28.36 -11.52 -12.28
CA ASP A 159 29.17 -10.30 -12.25
C ASP A 159 29.59 -9.92 -10.81
N SER A 160 30.36 -8.84 -10.67
CA SER A 160 30.87 -8.38 -9.37
C SER A 160 29.77 -7.89 -8.41
N ASP A 161 28.60 -7.54 -8.94
CA ASP A 161 27.50 -6.93 -8.19
C ASP A 161 26.53 -7.99 -7.62
N ASP A 162 26.71 -9.28 -7.95
CA ASP A 162 25.79 -10.35 -7.55
C ASP A 162 25.59 -10.48 -6.04
N VAL A 163 26.62 -10.21 -5.24
CA VAL A 163 26.51 -10.23 -3.77
C VAL A 163 25.57 -9.12 -3.30
N ALA A 164 25.74 -7.90 -3.82
CA ALA A 164 24.89 -6.77 -3.49
C ALA A 164 23.47 -6.95 -4.05
N ALA A 165 23.34 -7.47 -5.28
CA ALA A 165 22.07 -7.78 -5.91
C ALA A 165 21.30 -8.82 -5.10
N ARG A 166 21.97 -9.88 -4.63
CA ARG A 166 21.34 -10.92 -3.80
C ARG A 166 20.77 -10.33 -2.52
N GLU A 167 21.53 -9.53 -1.79
CA GLU A 167 21.02 -8.88 -0.58
C GLU A 167 19.88 -7.90 -0.89
N ALA A 168 19.98 -7.13 -1.97
CA ALA A 168 18.91 -6.23 -2.40
C ALA A 168 17.60 -6.97 -2.72
N PHE A 169 17.70 -8.14 -3.37
CA PHE A 169 16.54 -8.94 -3.77
C PHE A 169 15.78 -9.54 -2.59
N ARG A 170 16.31 -9.51 -1.36
CA ARG A 170 15.53 -9.86 -0.16
C ARG A 170 14.38 -8.89 0.13
N SER A 171 14.36 -7.72 -0.51
CA SER A 171 13.23 -6.78 -0.45
C SER A 171 12.23 -6.95 -1.60
N VAL A 172 12.37 -8.00 -2.43
CA VAL A 172 11.56 -8.22 -3.63
C VAL A 172 10.46 -9.27 -3.40
N LEU A 173 9.21 -8.88 -3.65
CA LEU A 173 8.06 -9.79 -3.73
C LEU A 173 7.58 -9.89 -5.17
N LEU A 174 8.00 -10.95 -5.87
CA LEU A 174 7.74 -11.13 -7.29
C LEU A 174 6.34 -11.70 -7.54
N ILE A 175 5.51 -10.96 -8.26
CA ILE A 175 4.24 -11.47 -8.78
C ILE A 175 4.51 -12.23 -10.08
N SER A 176 4.03 -13.47 -10.16
CA SER A 176 4.07 -14.26 -11.39
C SER A 176 2.89 -15.20 -11.52
N SER A 177 2.68 -15.75 -12.71
CA SER A 177 1.77 -16.89 -12.87
C SER A 177 2.43 -18.19 -12.41
N VAL A 178 1.61 -19.20 -12.12
CA VAL A 178 2.07 -20.57 -11.85
C VAL A 178 2.79 -21.17 -13.07
N GLU A 179 3.74 -22.07 -12.87
CA GLU A 179 4.56 -22.60 -13.98
C GLU A 179 3.80 -23.62 -14.84
N ASP A 180 2.88 -24.37 -14.23
CA ASP A 180 2.12 -25.45 -14.89
C ASP A 180 1.21 -24.95 -16.03
N ILE A 181 0.77 -23.69 -16.01
CA ILE A 181 -0.05 -23.12 -17.09
C ILE A 181 0.70 -22.98 -18.42
N PHE A 182 2.03 -23.11 -18.41
CA PHE A 182 2.89 -23.06 -19.59
C PHE A 182 3.37 -24.43 -20.07
N TYR A 183 2.88 -25.53 -19.48
CA TYR A 183 3.25 -26.87 -19.91
C TYR A 183 2.87 -27.14 -21.37
N LEU A 184 3.80 -27.80 -22.07
CA LEU A 184 3.66 -28.19 -23.46
C LEU A 184 3.44 -29.70 -23.54
N PRO A 185 2.76 -30.19 -24.59
CA PRO A 185 2.73 -31.62 -24.85
C PRO A 185 4.16 -32.11 -25.16
N PRO A 186 4.49 -33.39 -24.88
CA PRO A 186 5.82 -33.95 -25.12
C PRO A 186 6.36 -33.70 -26.54
N GLU A 187 5.49 -33.75 -27.53
CA GLU A 187 5.79 -33.56 -28.95
C GLU A 187 6.15 -32.10 -29.31
N ALA A 188 5.84 -31.15 -28.42
CA ALA A 188 6.17 -29.74 -28.57
C ALA A 188 7.19 -29.26 -27.52
N SER A 189 7.85 -30.18 -26.80
CA SER A 189 8.87 -29.84 -25.82
C SER A 189 10.00 -29.04 -26.45
N ARG A 190 10.73 -28.25 -25.65
CA ARG A 190 11.90 -27.48 -26.13
C ARG A 190 12.95 -28.37 -26.80
N GLU A 191 13.06 -29.63 -26.37
CA GLU A 191 13.97 -30.62 -26.92
C GLU A 191 13.53 -31.07 -28.31
N VAL A 192 12.25 -31.43 -28.48
CA VAL A 192 11.69 -31.82 -29.79
C VAL A 192 11.68 -30.62 -30.75
N LEU A 193 11.43 -29.43 -30.21
CA LEU A 193 11.60 -28.20 -30.96
C LEU A 193 13.03 -28.05 -31.50
N ASN A 194 14.08 -28.61 -30.91
CA ASN A 194 15.44 -28.54 -31.49
C ASN A 194 15.72 -29.53 -32.65
N THR A 195 14.72 -30.27 -33.14
CA THR A 195 14.88 -31.30 -34.17
C THR A 195 14.68 -30.76 -35.62
N PRO A 196 15.06 -31.53 -36.67
CA PRO A 196 14.90 -31.14 -38.08
C PRO A 196 13.46 -30.88 -38.55
N TYR A 197 12.42 -31.05 -37.72
CA TYR A 197 11.06 -30.50 -37.99
C TYR A 197 11.09 -28.99 -38.31
N ARG A 198 12.19 -28.30 -37.95
CA ARG A 198 12.47 -26.88 -38.21
C ARG A 198 13.31 -26.56 -39.44
N ALA A 199 13.92 -27.56 -40.09
CA ALA A 199 14.79 -27.36 -41.25
C ALA A 199 14.17 -26.51 -42.39
N PRO A 200 12.84 -26.53 -42.64
CA PRO A 200 12.27 -25.73 -43.73
C PRO A 200 12.11 -24.23 -43.40
N TRP A 201 12.29 -23.79 -42.14
CA TRP A 201 11.91 -22.44 -41.69
C TRP A 201 13.10 -21.48 -41.48
N ASN A 202 14.33 -21.81 -41.94
CA ASN A 202 15.54 -20.96 -41.85
C ASN A 202 15.58 -20.11 -40.57
N GLN A 203 15.59 -20.77 -39.40
CA GLN A 203 15.21 -20.11 -38.17
C GLN A 203 16.14 -18.99 -37.72
N ILE A 204 15.50 -17.94 -37.18
CA ILE A 204 16.08 -16.68 -36.73
C ILE A 204 16.45 -16.74 -35.22
N TYR A 205 15.91 -17.70 -34.43
CA TYR A 205 16.07 -17.75 -32.97
C TYR A 205 16.36 -19.16 -32.39
N PRO A 206 17.21 -19.28 -31.36
CA PRO A 206 17.49 -20.56 -30.68
C PRO A 206 16.32 -21.03 -29.80
N ALA A 207 16.20 -22.34 -29.52
CA ALA A 207 15.10 -22.91 -28.71
C ALA A 207 14.91 -22.28 -27.32
N SER A 208 16.00 -21.83 -26.70
CA SER A 208 15.99 -21.13 -25.42
C SER A 208 15.26 -19.79 -25.45
N GLU A 209 15.10 -19.19 -26.63
CA GLU A 209 14.45 -17.89 -26.84
C GLU A 209 13.00 -18.02 -27.33
N TYR A 210 12.42 -19.22 -27.33
CA TYR A 210 11.05 -19.41 -27.78
C TYR A 210 10.04 -18.90 -26.75
N PRO A 211 9.03 -18.12 -27.17
CA PRO A 211 7.94 -17.69 -26.29
C PRO A 211 6.99 -18.86 -26.04
N ILE A 212 7.36 -19.74 -25.11
CA ILE A 212 6.63 -20.98 -24.81
C ILE A 212 5.19 -20.71 -24.38
N ALA A 213 4.95 -19.63 -23.63
CA ALA A 213 3.61 -19.24 -23.19
C ALA A 213 2.63 -19.09 -24.37
N TRP A 214 3.04 -18.38 -25.42
CA TRP A 214 2.19 -18.12 -26.59
C TRP A 214 2.03 -19.34 -27.50
N GLN A 215 3.09 -20.14 -27.66
CA GLN A 215 3.01 -21.40 -28.39
C GLN A 215 2.09 -22.39 -27.68
N GLY A 216 2.24 -22.56 -26.36
CA GLY A 216 1.38 -23.41 -25.55
C GLY A 216 -0.08 -22.98 -25.64
N SER A 217 -0.37 -21.68 -25.57
CA SER A 217 -1.73 -21.16 -25.78
C SER A 217 -2.29 -21.43 -27.16
N THR A 218 -1.44 -21.45 -28.19
CA THR A 218 -1.84 -21.73 -29.57
C THR A 218 -2.12 -23.22 -29.79
N ILE A 219 -1.24 -24.10 -29.31
CA ILE A 219 -1.46 -25.55 -29.34
C ILE A 219 -2.73 -25.92 -28.58
N ALA A 220 -2.90 -25.37 -27.36
CA ALA A 220 -4.09 -25.57 -26.56
C ALA A 220 -5.36 -25.09 -27.28
N ALA A 221 -5.32 -23.94 -27.97
CA ALA A 221 -6.47 -23.45 -28.74
C ALA A 221 -6.95 -24.44 -29.80
N PHE A 222 -6.03 -25.01 -30.59
CA PHE A 222 -6.39 -25.99 -31.62
C PHE A 222 -6.94 -27.28 -31.01
N GLN A 223 -6.31 -27.81 -29.96
CA GLN A 223 -6.77 -29.04 -29.31
C GLN A 223 -8.14 -28.85 -28.64
N ILE A 224 -8.33 -27.74 -27.91
CA ILE A 224 -9.61 -27.42 -27.28
C ILE A 224 -10.70 -27.24 -28.34
N LEU A 225 -10.40 -26.55 -29.45
CA LEU A 225 -11.34 -26.42 -30.55
C LEU A 225 -11.72 -27.79 -31.11
N GLY A 226 -10.76 -28.69 -31.35
CA GLY A 226 -11.03 -30.05 -31.82
C GLY A 226 -11.92 -30.84 -30.86
N LEU A 227 -11.64 -30.79 -29.55
CA LEU A 227 -12.47 -31.42 -28.52
C LEU A 227 -13.90 -30.87 -28.53
N LEU A 228 -14.05 -29.55 -28.59
CA LEU A 228 -15.35 -28.88 -28.57
C LEU A 228 -16.16 -29.18 -29.84
N LEU A 229 -15.53 -29.20 -31.02
CA LEU A 229 -16.19 -29.55 -32.27
C LEU A 229 -16.68 -31.01 -32.26
N ASN A 230 -15.84 -31.94 -31.79
CA ASN A 230 -16.21 -33.35 -31.63
C ASN A 230 -17.39 -33.52 -30.65
N GLN A 231 -17.32 -32.89 -29.47
CA GLN A 231 -18.44 -32.89 -28.51
C GLN A 231 -19.72 -32.29 -29.09
N THR A 232 -19.59 -31.25 -29.91
CA THR A 232 -20.75 -30.61 -30.56
C THR A 232 -21.40 -31.53 -31.59
N LEU A 233 -20.61 -32.17 -32.46
CA LEU A 233 -21.11 -33.12 -33.46
C LEU A 233 -21.72 -34.38 -32.83
N ASN A 234 -21.18 -34.86 -31.71
CA ASN A 234 -21.75 -36.01 -30.99
C ASN A 234 -23.08 -35.67 -30.32
N ALA A 235 -23.25 -34.44 -29.84
CA ALA A 235 -24.51 -33.99 -29.25
C ALA A 235 -25.55 -33.63 -30.32
N GLU A 236 -25.11 -33.07 -31.45
CA GLU A 236 -25.98 -32.63 -32.54
C GLU A 236 -25.26 -32.84 -33.88
N SER A 237 -25.50 -33.99 -34.52
CA SER A 237 -24.82 -34.37 -35.77
C SER A 237 -25.15 -33.45 -36.96
N SER A 238 -26.30 -32.77 -36.91
CA SER A 238 -26.73 -31.78 -37.90
C SER A 238 -26.28 -30.35 -37.57
N PHE A 239 -25.42 -30.15 -36.57
CA PHE A 239 -25.01 -28.81 -36.14
C PHE A 239 -24.37 -28.02 -37.29
N GLY A 240 -25.01 -26.92 -37.67
CA GLY A 240 -24.50 -26.02 -38.70
C GLY A 240 -23.39 -25.13 -38.15
N PHE A 241 -22.13 -25.42 -38.47
CA PHE A 241 -21.00 -24.57 -38.05
C PHE A 241 -20.94 -23.21 -38.76
N GLY A 242 -21.66 -23.06 -39.88
CA GLY A 242 -21.74 -21.80 -40.61
C GLY A 242 -22.39 -20.72 -39.74
N SER A 243 -21.66 -19.64 -39.46
CA SER A 243 -22.14 -18.51 -38.66
C SER A 243 -22.66 -18.92 -37.26
N ALA A 244 -21.97 -19.84 -36.57
CA ALA A 244 -22.35 -20.33 -35.24
C ALA A 244 -21.45 -19.83 -34.08
N GLY A 245 -20.67 -18.76 -34.32
CA GLY A 245 -19.64 -18.27 -33.41
C GLY A 245 -20.10 -17.99 -31.99
N ARG A 246 -21.30 -17.40 -31.80
CA ARG A 246 -21.88 -17.13 -30.46
C ARG A 246 -22.19 -18.43 -29.71
N GLN A 247 -22.74 -19.42 -30.42
CA GLN A 247 -23.09 -20.71 -29.84
C GLN A 247 -21.82 -21.48 -29.46
N LEU A 248 -20.82 -21.49 -30.35
CA LEU A 248 -19.52 -22.10 -30.08
C LEU A 248 -18.80 -21.41 -28.93
N ALA A 249 -18.79 -20.07 -28.87
CA ALA A 249 -18.16 -19.32 -27.78
C ALA A 249 -18.78 -19.66 -26.42
N ARG A 250 -20.11 -19.78 -26.33
CA ARG A 250 -20.80 -20.17 -25.10
C ARG A 250 -20.40 -21.55 -24.60
N LYS A 251 -20.01 -22.47 -25.49
CA LYS A 251 -19.50 -23.80 -25.10
C LYS A 251 -18.13 -23.75 -24.43
N PHE A 252 -17.43 -22.61 -24.42
CA PHE A 252 -16.22 -22.42 -23.59
C PHE A 252 -16.56 -21.93 -22.18
N PHE A 253 -17.70 -21.28 -21.98
CA PHE A 253 -17.94 -20.53 -20.74
C PHE A 253 -18.09 -21.48 -19.55
N ASN A 254 -17.39 -21.16 -18.46
CA ASN A 254 -17.32 -21.98 -17.25
C ASN A 254 -16.86 -23.43 -17.49
N GLN A 255 -16.20 -23.73 -18.61
CA GLN A 255 -15.69 -25.06 -18.90
C GLN A 255 -14.24 -25.23 -18.44
N THR A 256 -13.88 -26.49 -18.23
CA THR A 256 -12.50 -26.94 -18.03
C THR A 256 -12.19 -27.99 -19.09
N PHE A 257 -11.17 -27.76 -19.90
CA PHE A 257 -10.69 -28.72 -20.89
C PHE A 257 -9.41 -29.37 -20.37
N ASN A 258 -9.43 -30.69 -20.23
CA ASN A 258 -8.25 -31.46 -19.87
C ASN A 258 -7.57 -32.00 -21.13
N LEU A 259 -6.37 -31.52 -21.42
CA LEU A 259 -5.57 -31.89 -22.59
C LEU A 259 -4.59 -33.03 -22.30
N GLY A 260 -4.64 -33.64 -21.11
CA GLY A 260 -3.73 -34.68 -20.65
C GLY A 260 -2.43 -34.14 -20.04
N TYR A 261 -1.85 -33.09 -20.64
CA TYR A 261 -0.65 -32.40 -20.12
C TYR A 261 -0.97 -31.07 -19.43
N LEU A 262 -2.18 -30.53 -19.65
CA LEU A 262 -2.60 -29.22 -19.17
C LEU A 262 -4.12 -29.18 -19.00
N ALA A 263 -4.59 -28.67 -17.86
CA ALA A 263 -5.99 -28.33 -17.65
C ALA A 263 -6.22 -26.84 -17.91
N VAL A 264 -7.05 -26.51 -18.90
CA VAL A 264 -7.38 -25.12 -19.27
C VAL A 264 -8.79 -24.79 -18.80
N GLN A 265 -8.88 -23.88 -17.83
CA GLN A 265 -10.14 -23.43 -17.26
C GLN A 265 -10.57 -22.10 -17.87
N PHE A 266 -11.87 -21.94 -18.10
CA PHE A 266 -12.45 -20.71 -18.63
C PHE A 266 -13.42 -20.06 -17.65
N SER A 267 -13.46 -18.74 -17.69
CA SER A 267 -14.40 -17.89 -16.97
C SER A 267 -15.80 -17.99 -17.57
N GLN A 268 -16.78 -17.39 -16.90
CA GLN A 268 -18.13 -17.21 -17.44
C GLN A 268 -18.18 -16.37 -18.72
N TYR A 269 -17.07 -15.71 -19.06
CA TYR A 269 -16.91 -14.91 -20.27
C TYR A 269 -15.94 -15.56 -21.27
N GLY A 270 -15.52 -16.80 -21.09
CA GLY A 270 -14.61 -17.47 -22.04
C GLY A 270 -13.20 -16.87 -22.06
N GLU A 271 -12.78 -16.29 -20.95
CA GLU A 271 -11.38 -15.94 -20.69
C GLU A 271 -10.70 -17.08 -19.97
N ARG A 272 -9.48 -17.46 -20.38
CA ARG A 272 -8.69 -18.43 -19.62
C ARG A 272 -8.41 -17.90 -18.21
N LEU A 273 -8.78 -18.70 -17.21
CA LEU A 273 -8.51 -18.42 -15.81
C LEU A 273 -7.10 -18.87 -15.44
N MET A 274 -6.39 -18.03 -14.70
CA MET A 274 -5.00 -18.26 -14.32
C MET A 274 -4.82 -17.89 -12.84
N PRO A 275 -4.32 -18.81 -12.00
CA PRO A 275 -3.94 -18.46 -10.64
C PRO A 275 -2.59 -17.74 -10.67
N GLU A 276 -2.47 -16.69 -9.87
CA GLU A 276 -1.24 -15.94 -9.70
C GLU A 276 -0.58 -16.32 -8.36
N ILE A 277 0.72 -16.12 -8.26
CA ILE A 277 1.51 -16.41 -7.08
C ILE A 277 2.39 -15.21 -6.72
N LEU A 278 2.51 -14.98 -5.42
CA LEU A 278 3.53 -14.10 -4.86
C LEU A 278 4.72 -14.97 -4.51
N ARG A 279 5.90 -14.57 -4.96
CA ARG A 279 7.14 -15.25 -4.65
C ARG A 279 8.04 -14.35 -3.82
N ASP A 280 8.72 -14.96 -2.88
CA ASP A 280 9.74 -14.34 -2.04
C ASP A 280 11.05 -15.11 -2.19
N MET A 281 12.17 -14.44 -2.00
CA MET A 281 13.48 -15.06 -2.10
C MET A 281 13.79 -15.82 -0.82
N ASP A 282 14.15 -17.09 -0.94
CA ASP A 282 14.79 -17.81 0.15
C ASP A 282 16.20 -17.25 0.38
N PRO A 283 16.50 -16.66 1.55
CA PRO A 283 17.81 -16.03 1.80
C PRO A 283 18.97 -17.04 1.74
N GLU A 284 18.73 -18.32 2.06
CA GLU A 284 19.77 -19.34 2.09
C GLU A 284 20.17 -19.80 0.68
N THR A 285 19.17 -20.05 -0.17
CA THR A 285 19.39 -20.58 -1.52
C THR A 285 19.45 -19.50 -2.61
N GLY A 286 18.87 -18.32 -2.35
CA GLY A 286 18.67 -17.26 -3.33
C GLY A 286 17.56 -17.56 -4.34
N MET A 287 16.75 -18.61 -4.12
CA MET A 287 15.69 -19.01 -5.05
C MET A 287 14.34 -18.37 -4.69
N MET A 288 13.57 -17.95 -5.70
CA MET A 288 12.23 -17.39 -5.53
C MET A 288 11.20 -18.51 -5.30
N LYS A 289 10.65 -18.61 -4.08
CA LYS A 289 9.66 -19.62 -3.69
C LYS A 289 8.25 -19.00 -3.53
N PRO A 290 7.17 -19.75 -3.81
CA PRO A 290 5.82 -19.25 -3.61
C PRO A 290 5.50 -19.05 -2.12
N VAL A 291 5.02 -17.86 -1.76
CA VAL A 291 4.61 -17.49 -0.39
C VAL A 291 3.12 -17.21 -0.27
N MET A 292 2.49 -16.76 -1.37
CA MET A 292 1.04 -16.59 -1.44
C MET A 292 0.51 -16.99 -2.81
N ARG A 293 -0.78 -17.34 -2.87
CA ARG A 293 -1.47 -17.70 -4.11
C ARG A 293 -2.82 -17.00 -4.20
N GLN A 294 -3.11 -16.47 -5.37
CA GLN A 294 -4.44 -16.02 -5.76
C GLN A 294 -5.15 -17.13 -6.53
N SER A 295 -6.35 -17.50 -6.09
CA SER A 295 -7.20 -18.41 -6.86
C SER A 295 -7.66 -17.76 -8.16
N ALA A 296 -7.73 -18.57 -9.22
CA ALA A 296 -8.11 -18.12 -10.55
C ALA A 296 -9.61 -17.78 -10.67
N ARG A 297 -10.45 -18.41 -9.84
CA ARG A 297 -11.92 -18.22 -9.84
C ARG A 297 -12.37 -17.26 -8.75
N ASP A 298 -11.81 -17.43 -7.56
CA ASP A 298 -12.16 -16.64 -6.39
C ASP A 298 -11.00 -15.71 -6.06
N THR A 299 -11.20 -14.42 -6.34
CA THR A 299 -10.21 -13.37 -6.09
C THR A 299 -10.52 -12.56 -4.83
N SER A 300 -11.39 -13.06 -3.95
CA SER A 300 -11.76 -12.34 -2.72
C SER A 300 -10.62 -12.31 -1.70
N GLU A 301 -9.87 -13.41 -1.59
CA GLU A 301 -8.80 -13.56 -0.59
C GLU A 301 -7.52 -14.16 -1.19
N LEU A 302 -6.39 -13.86 -0.54
CA LEU A 302 -5.09 -14.45 -0.84
C LEU A 302 -4.85 -15.65 0.08
N GLN A 303 -4.47 -16.77 -0.52
CA GLN A 303 -4.03 -17.94 0.23
C GLN A 303 -2.57 -17.77 0.63
N VAL A 304 -2.30 -17.78 1.93
CA VAL A 304 -0.92 -17.81 2.47
C VAL A 304 -0.37 -19.23 2.40
N ILE A 305 0.85 -19.39 1.87
CA ILE A 305 1.54 -20.68 1.72
C ILE A 305 2.72 -20.76 2.67
N LEU A 306 3.59 -19.74 2.68
CA LEU A 306 4.81 -19.68 3.47
C LEU A 306 5.02 -18.26 4.03
N PRO A 307 5.77 -18.10 5.14
CA PRO A 307 6.16 -16.79 5.65
C PRO A 307 7.07 -16.07 4.66
N ILE A 308 7.06 -14.73 4.75
CA ILE A 308 7.87 -13.82 3.93
C ILE A 308 9.10 -13.36 4.73
N ASP A 309 10.28 -13.38 4.11
CA ASP A 309 11.46 -12.65 4.56
C ASP A 309 11.34 -11.17 4.13
N TRP A 310 11.22 -10.28 5.10
CA TRP A 310 11.11 -8.85 4.84
C TRP A 310 12.46 -8.16 4.60
N GLY A 311 13.54 -8.91 4.37
CA GLY A 311 14.88 -8.35 4.12
C GLY A 311 15.45 -7.63 5.33
N ARG A 312 14.97 -7.95 6.53
CA ARG A 312 15.46 -7.37 7.78
C ARG A 312 16.74 -8.07 8.25
N PRO A 313 17.58 -7.40 9.06
CA PRO A 313 18.70 -8.07 9.70
C PRO A 313 18.25 -9.21 10.60
N LYS A 314 19.05 -10.28 10.70
CA LYS A 314 18.68 -11.50 11.46
C LYS A 314 18.40 -11.27 12.95
N TRP A 315 18.91 -10.19 13.53
CA TRP A 315 18.66 -9.81 14.93
C TRP A 315 17.34 -9.04 15.14
N PHE A 316 16.62 -8.71 14.07
CA PHE A 316 15.34 -8.02 14.13
C PHE A 316 14.20 -9.03 14.04
N ASP A 317 13.70 -9.46 15.21
CA ASP A 317 12.71 -10.53 15.33
C ASP A 317 11.28 -9.99 15.15
N SER A 318 10.93 -9.66 13.90
CA SER A 318 9.56 -9.32 13.54
C SER A 318 9.22 -9.91 12.19
N ALA A 319 8.26 -10.82 12.20
CA ALA A 319 7.64 -11.41 11.01
C ALA A 319 6.63 -10.46 10.34
N GLU A 320 6.40 -9.27 10.90
CA GLU A 320 5.39 -8.33 10.42
C GLU A 320 5.85 -7.59 9.18
N ALA A 321 4.92 -7.45 8.23
CA ALA A 321 5.10 -6.63 7.04
C ALA A 321 5.52 -5.20 7.41
N PRO A 322 6.50 -4.60 6.69
CA PRO A 322 6.84 -3.20 6.90
C PRO A 322 5.62 -2.32 6.59
N PRO A 323 5.39 -1.25 7.37
CA PRO A 323 4.32 -0.32 7.07
C PRO A 323 4.63 0.46 5.79
N ASP A 324 3.59 0.90 5.09
CA ASP A 324 3.71 1.72 3.88
C ASP A 324 4.22 3.16 4.14
N THR A 325 4.24 3.54 5.41
CA THR A 325 4.61 4.86 5.93
C THR A 325 5.58 4.66 7.09
N PRO A 326 6.70 5.41 7.15
CA PRO A 326 7.61 5.36 8.28
C PRO A 326 6.92 5.65 9.60
N THR A 327 7.40 5.05 10.69
CA THR A 327 6.89 5.27 12.05
C THR A 327 6.88 6.76 12.42
N CYS A 328 7.95 7.49 12.09
CA CYS A 328 8.05 8.94 12.31
C CYS A 328 7.37 9.81 11.23
N GLY A 329 6.73 9.20 10.22
CA GLY A 329 6.25 9.90 9.02
C GLY A 329 7.41 10.28 8.08
N PHE A 330 7.09 10.64 6.84
CA PHE A 330 8.09 10.93 5.81
C PHE A 330 9.01 12.11 6.15
N ASN A 331 8.48 13.10 6.88
CA ASN A 331 9.22 14.29 7.31
C ASN A 331 9.72 14.23 8.77
N GLY A 332 9.44 13.14 9.50
CA GLY A 332 9.79 13.03 10.93
C GLY A 332 8.80 13.68 11.91
N ASP A 333 7.77 14.38 11.40
CA ASP A 333 6.83 15.17 12.19
C ASP A 333 6.09 14.38 13.28
N ARG A 334 5.85 13.08 13.09
CA ARG A 334 5.13 12.25 14.09
C ARG A 334 5.97 12.01 15.34
N CYS A 335 7.29 11.87 15.17
CA CYS A 335 8.20 11.69 16.30
C CYS A 335 8.52 13.01 17.02
N ILE A 336 8.49 14.14 16.29
CA ILE A 336 8.66 15.47 16.87
C ILE A 336 7.50 15.83 17.81
N LYS A 337 6.25 15.52 17.42
CA LYS A 337 5.06 15.79 18.27
C LYS A 337 5.10 15.07 19.62
N ASN A 338 5.68 13.86 19.68
CA ASN A 338 5.82 13.11 20.95
C ASN A 338 6.84 13.75 21.92
N ILE A 339 7.77 14.57 21.42
CA ILE A 339 8.74 15.30 22.28
C ILE A 339 8.03 16.47 22.98
N TYR A 340 7.15 17.19 22.29
CA TYR A 340 6.41 18.30 22.87
C TYR A 340 5.36 17.86 23.92
N SER A 341 4.72 16.70 23.76
CA SER A 341 3.78 16.17 24.78
C SER A 341 4.46 15.85 26.11
N GLY A 342 5.75 15.51 26.12
CA GLY A 342 6.52 15.34 27.35
C GLY A 342 6.81 16.68 28.06
N ALA A 343 7.13 17.72 27.30
CA ALA A 343 7.39 19.06 27.84
C ALA A 343 6.13 19.73 28.42
N GLU A 344 4.95 19.44 27.86
CA GLU A 344 3.66 19.92 28.40
C GLU A 344 3.36 19.35 29.79
N PHE A 345 3.87 18.16 30.12
CA PHE A 345 3.67 17.56 31.44
C PHE A 345 4.66 18.10 32.49
N TRP A 346 5.92 18.34 32.11
CA TRP A 346 6.97 18.77 33.04
C TRP A 346 7.02 20.29 33.24
N GLY A 347 6.60 21.09 32.26
CA GLY A 347 6.62 22.56 32.32
C GLY A 347 5.88 23.14 33.54
N PRO A 348 4.61 22.75 33.80
CA PRO A 348 3.85 23.23 34.95
C PRO A 348 4.46 22.77 36.29
N ILE A 349 4.99 21.54 36.35
CA ILE A 349 5.57 20.96 37.57
C ILE A 349 6.84 21.73 37.98
N VAL A 350 7.72 22.01 37.03
CA VAL A 350 8.94 22.79 37.27
C VAL A 350 8.60 24.25 37.63
N GLY A 351 7.61 24.85 36.96
CA GLY A 351 7.15 26.20 37.26
C GLY A 351 6.58 26.35 38.68
N VAL A 352 5.76 25.39 39.12
CA VAL A 352 5.21 25.36 40.49
C VAL A 352 6.31 25.14 41.52
N ALA A 353 7.26 24.23 41.26
CA ALA A 353 8.38 23.99 42.17
C ALA A 353 9.25 25.25 42.36
N LEU A 354 9.56 25.97 41.27
CA LEU A 354 10.31 27.22 41.35
C LEU A 354 9.54 28.33 42.11
N LEU A 355 8.23 28.43 41.92
CA LEU A 355 7.39 29.34 42.68
C LEU A 355 7.40 29.02 44.18
N ILE A 356 7.28 27.75 44.55
CA ILE A 356 7.36 27.30 45.94
C ILE A 356 8.73 27.63 46.53
N CYS A 357 9.82 27.35 45.81
CA CYS A 357 11.17 27.70 46.26
C CYS A 357 11.34 29.21 46.46
N CYS A 358 10.80 30.04 45.56
CA CYS A 358 10.84 31.50 45.70
C CYS A 358 10.05 31.96 46.94
N ILE A 359 8.86 31.41 47.17
CA ILE A 359 8.05 31.74 48.36
C ILE A 359 8.79 31.33 49.64
N LEU A 360 9.39 30.13 49.67
CA LEU A 360 10.16 29.65 50.81
C LEU A 360 11.39 30.53 51.08
N LEU A 361 12.07 31.01 50.04
CA LEU A 361 13.20 31.94 50.16
C LEU A 361 12.76 33.30 50.70
N ILE A 362 11.62 33.82 50.24
CA ILE A 362 11.04 35.07 50.75
C ILE A 362 10.65 34.92 52.21
N VAL A 363 9.99 33.82 52.58
CA VAL A 363 9.61 33.53 53.97
C VAL A 363 10.85 33.36 54.84
N TRP A 364 11.88 32.66 54.37
CA TRP A 364 13.14 32.51 55.09
C TRP A 364 13.85 33.86 55.31
N ALA A 365 13.92 34.69 54.28
CA ALA A 365 14.50 36.03 54.37
C ALA A 365 13.71 36.92 55.34
N TRP A 366 12.37 36.85 55.30
CA TRP A 366 11.50 37.57 56.22
C TRP A 366 11.68 37.11 57.67
N LEU A 367 11.72 35.80 57.93
CA LEU A 367 11.97 35.23 59.26
C LEU A 367 13.34 35.62 59.80
N LYS A 368 14.37 35.64 58.94
CA LYS A 368 15.72 36.07 59.32
C LYS A 368 15.76 37.56 59.69
N ALA A 369 15.11 38.42 58.90
CA ALA A 369 15.00 39.85 59.20
C ALA A 369 14.20 40.11 60.50
N PHE A 370 13.10 39.38 60.71
CA PHE A 370 12.29 39.49 61.92
C PHE A 370 13.06 39.07 63.17
N ARG A 371 13.89 38.01 63.08
CA ARG A 371 14.74 37.53 64.18
C ARG A 371 15.87 38.51 64.54
N SER A 372 16.42 39.21 63.55
CA SER A 372 17.38 40.31 63.76
C SER A 372 16.74 41.49 64.47
N SER A 373 15.50 41.85 64.11
CA SER A 373 14.81 42.98 64.73
C SER A 373 14.39 42.72 66.18
N TYR A 374 14.24 41.45 66.59
CA TYR A 374 13.92 41.08 67.97
C TYR A 374 15.13 41.07 68.90
N THR A 375 16.34 40.88 68.37
CA THR A 375 17.59 40.90 69.16
C THR A 375 17.98 42.33 69.55
N ASP A 376 17.70 43.32 68.69
CA ASP A 376 17.91 44.74 69.04
C ASP A 376 16.95 45.26 70.12
N ILE A 377 15.73 44.69 70.23
CA ILE A 377 14.74 45.11 71.24
C ILE A 377 15.12 44.62 72.65
N THR A 378 15.84 43.51 72.77
CA THR A 378 16.28 42.99 74.08
C THR A 378 17.48 43.74 74.66
N ASP A 379 18.34 44.34 73.82
CA ASP A 379 19.51 45.10 74.31
C ASP A 379 19.13 46.51 74.79
N VAL A 380 18.00 47.07 74.34
CA VAL A 380 17.53 48.41 74.75
C VAL A 380 16.92 48.43 76.18
N TRP A 381 16.59 47.26 76.76
CA TRP A 381 16.00 47.19 78.11
C TRP A 381 17.02 47.05 79.26
N LEU A 382 18.30 46.88 78.97
CA LEU A 382 19.34 46.75 80.01
C LEU A 382 20.06 48.06 80.39
N ASP A 383 19.80 49.18 79.70
CA ASP A 383 20.53 50.44 79.97
C ASP A 383 19.60 51.67 80.10
N ARG A 384 18.87 51.77 81.22
CA ARG A 384 18.29 53.05 81.68
C ARG A 384 18.34 53.22 83.19
N GLY A 385 19.48 53.69 83.67
CA GLY A 385 19.59 54.46 84.92
C GLY A 385 19.73 55.96 84.65
N SER A 386 18.98 56.77 85.40
CA SER A 386 19.16 58.22 85.66
C SER A 386 18.50 59.29 84.73
N LEU A 387 17.26 59.65 85.12
CA LEU A 387 16.73 60.99 85.48
C LEU A 387 17.23 62.31 84.81
N ARG A 388 16.28 62.96 84.09
CA ARG A 388 15.73 64.35 84.25
C ARG A 388 16.64 65.61 84.05
N PRO A 389 16.09 66.86 83.97
CA PRO A 389 15.04 67.42 83.08
C PRO A 389 15.35 68.88 82.59
N SER A 390 14.34 69.54 82.00
CA SER A 390 14.20 70.99 81.67
C SER A 390 14.67 71.42 80.27
N ARG A 391 14.10 72.41 79.57
CA ARG A 391 12.85 73.21 79.61
C ARG A 391 12.78 73.90 78.21
N ILE A 392 11.62 73.94 77.54
CA ILE A 392 10.82 75.15 77.22
C ILE A 392 11.57 76.13 76.27
N ASP A 393 11.16 76.39 75.02
CA ASP A 393 9.86 76.96 74.64
C ASP A 393 9.62 77.07 73.10
N ARG A 394 8.32 77.02 72.76
CA ARG A 394 7.56 77.70 71.66
C ARG A 394 7.83 77.41 70.17
N LEU A 395 6.85 77.41 69.25
CA LEU A 395 5.37 77.32 69.24
C LEU A 395 4.91 77.18 67.76
N ARG A 396 3.82 76.43 67.56
CA ARG A 396 2.68 76.62 66.63
C ARG A 396 2.80 76.34 65.11
N GLY A 397 1.88 75.45 64.67
CA GLY A 397 1.32 75.37 63.32
C GLY A 397 0.39 74.17 63.14
N LEU A 398 -0.91 74.33 63.41
CA LEU A 398 -1.98 73.32 63.46
C LEU A 398 -2.63 73.01 62.09
N ARG A 399 -3.14 71.77 61.95
CA ARG A 399 -4.44 71.28 61.39
C ARG A 399 -4.19 69.98 60.57
N ALA A 400 -4.77 68.80 60.78
CA ALA A 400 -6.07 68.28 61.23
C ALA A 400 -6.79 67.53 60.08
N VAL A 401 -6.95 66.20 60.28
CA VAL A 401 -8.13 65.35 59.98
C VAL A 401 -8.57 65.12 58.53
N SER A 402 -8.60 63.84 58.09
CA SER A 402 -9.86 63.13 57.78
C SER A 402 -9.66 61.66 57.39
N THR A 403 -10.23 60.76 58.18
CA THR A 403 -10.78 59.46 57.79
C THR A 403 -12.11 59.66 57.06
N ASN A 404 -12.45 58.82 56.07
CA ASN A 404 -13.86 58.52 55.74
C ASN A 404 -14.00 57.15 55.06
N VAL A 405 -14.73 56.27 55.75
CA VAL A 405 -15.48 55.13 55.21
C VAL A 405 -16.92 55.60 55.07
N ILE A 406 -17.59 55.40 53.92
CA ILE A 406 -19.06 55.37 53.85
C ILE A 406 -19.50 54.33 52.81
N ALA A 407 -20.29 53.37 53.30
CA ALA A 407 -21.30 52.63 52.53
C ALA A 407 -22.65 53.37 52.65
N TYR A 408 -23.47 53.39 51.61
CA TYR A 408 -24.86 52.87 51.61
C TYR A 408 -25.60 53.19 50.30
N SER A 409 -26.56 52.31 50.06
CA SER A 409 -27.55 52.15 49.00
C SER A 409 -28.61 53.26 48.86
N LEU A 410 -29.25 53.36 47.68
CA LEU A 410 -30.69 53.11 47.39
C LEU A 410 -31.25 53.99 46.24
N THR A 411 -31.85 53.29 45.27
CA THR A 411 -33.10 53.58 44.52
C THR A 411 -33.34 54.92 43.81
N ARG A 412 -33.63 54.84 42.50
CA ARG A 412 -35.02 54.93 41.99
C ARG A 412 -35.16 54.54 40.51
N SER A 413 -36.27 53.84 40.27
CA SER A 413 -36.89 53.40 39.02
C SER A 413 -37.51 54.53 38.18
N TRP A 414 -37.82 54.25 36.90
CA TRP A 414 -39.05 54.49 36.09
C TRP A 414 -38.71 54.08 34.63
N VAL A 415 -39.01 52.87 34.13
CA VAL A 415 -40.23 52.39 33.40
C VAL A 415 -40.58 53.35 32.23
N ILE A 416 -40.63 52.99 30.93
CA ILE A 416 -41.57 52.14 30.12
C ILE A 416 -40.93 52.10 28.70
N ASP A 417 -40.71 50.98 27.97
CA ASP A 417 -41.58 49.98 27.32
C ASP A 417 -40.75 48.68 27.08
N GLY A 418 -41.26 47.45 27.03
CA GLY A 418 -42.66 47.03 26.93
C GLY A 418 -42.84 45.72 26.12
N LYS A 419 -42.27 44.62 26.63
CA LYS A 419 -42.67 43.19 26.48
C LYS A 419 -42.38 42.37 25.19
N PRO A 420 -41.87 41.12 25.38
CA PRO A 420 -42.10 39.98 24.49
C PRO A 420 -43.35 39.17 24.90
N ARG A 421 -43.93 38.40 23.96
CA ARG A 421 -45.01 37.42 24.20
C ARG A 421 -44.45 35.99 24.10
N ASP A 422 -44.69 35.19 25.14
CA ASP A 422 -44.74 33.70 25.09
C ASP A 422 -46.17 33.24 24.64
N PRO A 423 -46.57 31.96 24.80
CA PRO A 423 -46.24 30.76 24.00
C PRO A 423 -47.51 30.06 23.47
N VAL A 424 -47.41 29.09 22.54
CA VAL A 424 -48.51 28.13 22.28
C VAL A 424 -47.98 26.71 22.00
N VAL A 425 -48.61 25.80 22.74
CA VAL A 425 -48.63 24.34 22.77
C VAL A 425 -48.98 23.69 21.42
N LEU A 426 -48.37 22.53 21.10
CA LEU A 426 -49.13 21.37 20.63
C LEU A 426 -48.37 20.05 20.82
N ASP A 427 -49.14 19.14 21.39
CA ASP A 427 -48.90 17.77 21.82
C ASP A 427 -48.89 16.79 20.63
N SER A 428 -48.12 15.70 20.72
CA SER A 428 -48.54 14.34 20.33
C SER A 428 -47.40 13.32 20.49
N ASN A 429 -47.51 12.54 21.56
CA ASN A 429 -47.51 11.08 21.58
C ASN A 429 -46.76 10.32 20.47
N LEU A 430 -45.72 9.55 20.85
CA LEU A 430 -45.83 8.08 20.91
C LEU A 430 -44.61 7.44 21.59
N ARG A 431 -44.92 6.75 22.69
CA ARG A 431 -44.06 5.84 23.44
C ARG A 431 -44.45 4.40 23.05
N MET A 432 -43.46 3.52 23.13
CA MET A 432 -43.52 2.10 23.54
C MET A 432 -43.64 0.96 22.51
N ILE A 433 -42.61 0.12 22.58
CA ILE A 433 -42.61 -1.34 22.82
C ILE A 433 -43.01 -2.27 21.65
N GLY A 434 -42.13 -3.24 21.38
CA GLY A 434 -42.45 -4.42 20.59
C GLY A 434 -41.28 -5.39 20.47
N SER A 435 -41.10 -6.23 21.48
CA SER A 435 -40.24 -7.41 21.52
C SER A 435 -40.69 -8.53 20.56
N ASN A 436 -39.71 -9.36 20.15
CA ASN A 436 -39.78 -10.82 19.94
C ASN A 436 -40.54 -11.44 18.75
N LEU A 437 -39.79 -12.33 18.08
CA LEU A 437 -40.09 -13.72 17.71
C LEU A 437 -40.77 -14.09 16.36
N PHE A 438 -40.12 -15.12 15.77
CA PHE A 438 -40.52 -16.11 14.74
C PHE A 438 -40.61 -15.71 13.26
N SER A 439 -39.65 -16.20 12.46
CA SER A 439 -39.78 -17.46 11.70
C SER A 439 -38.42 -17.91 11.13
#